data_AF-B2J267-F1
#
_entry.id   AF-B2J267-F1
#
_cell.length_a   1.000
_cell.length_b   1.000
_cell.length_c   1.000
_cell.angle_alpha   90.00
_cell.angle_beta   90.00
_cell.angle_gamma   90.00
#
_symmetry.space_group_name_H-M   'P 1'
#
loop_
_entity.id
_entity.type
_entity.pdbx_description
1 polymer ?
#
loop_
_entity_poly.entity_id
_entity_poly.type
_entity_poly.pdbx_seq_one_letter_code
_entity_poly.pdbx_strand_id
1 'polypeptide(L)'
;MPNEQYFSKLQRVQELVVTTVLGDLPALLLGPKLRSLGYGSIFAQIGSPIYIQNGVEFNGTSCIEIGSGVYIFKGVRMDARGHKNNKIHLGNRVAIERNVDIGCLKDTCIHIDEDTFIAPNVCIEGPGDIKIGKHCMIAAHSGIYANNHNFADPMELIKYQGVTRKGIVIEDDCWLGHGVTVLDGVTIGKGSVIGAGAVVNKDIPPFSVAVGIPARVVKNRISKDLAKVQTEK
;
A
#
# COMPACT_ATOMS: atom_id res chain seq x y z
N MET A 1 22.94 15.20 -3.42
CA MET A 1 22.11 16.11 -2.60
C MET A 1 22.23 15.66 -1.15
N PRO A 2 22.49 16.55 -0.20
CA PRO A 2 22.66 16.17 1.19
C PRO A 2 21.33 15.62 1.73
N ASN A 3 21.41 14.49 2.46
CA ASN A 3 20.31 13.90 3.22
C ASN A 3 19.67 14.94 4.15
N GLU A 4 18.52 15.49 3.77
CA GLU A 4 17.70 16.24 4.71
C GLU A 4 17.00 15.23 5.64
N GLN A 5 17.65 14.94 6.77
CA GLN A 5 17.03 14.33 7.94
C GLN A 5 15.96 15.30 8.47
N TYR A 6 14.74 15.18 7.93
CA TYR A 6 13.63 16.09 8.19
C TYR A 6 12.96 15.93 9.55
N PHE A 7 13.14 14.78 10.19
CA PHE A 7 12.57 14.56 11.50
C PHE A 7 13.37 15.35 12.53
N SER A 8 12.69 16.10 13.39
CA SER A 8 13.39 16.67 14.55
C SER A 8 14.05 15.51 15.31
N LYS A 9 15.30 15.70 15.73
CA LYS A 9 16.04 14.67 16.49
C LYS A 9 15.21 14.18 17.68
N LEU A 10 14.44 15.07 18.29
CA LEU A 10 13.52 14.78 19.38
C LEU A 10 12.39 13.83 18.97
N GLN A 11 11.67 14.10 17.87
CA GLN A 11 10.62 13.21 17.35
C GLN A 11 11.18 11.82 17.04
N ARG A 12 12.36 11.74 16.40
CA ARG A 12 12.98 10.45 16.08
C ARG A 12 13.36 9.67 17.35
N VAL A 13 13.89 10.35 18.35
CA VAL A 13 14.19 9.72 19.65
C VAL A 13 12.91 9.23 20.32
N GLN A 14 11.85 10.03 20.34
CA GLN A 14 10.55 9.63 20.89
C GLN A 14 9.97 8.41 20.15
N GLU A 15 9.96 8.43 18.82
CA GLU A 15 9.54 7.31 17.97
C GLU A 15 10.31 6.03 18.32
N LEU A 16 11.65 6.11 18.41
CA LEU A 16 12.50 4.98 18.76
C LEU A 16 12.22 4.46 20.17
N VAL A 17 12.09 5.34 21.17
CA VAL A 17 11.80 4.94 22.55
C VAL A 17 10.44 4.23 22.63
N VAL A 18 9.40 4.81 22.05
CA VAL A 18 8.05 4.25 22.10
C VAL A 18 7.96 2.92 21.35
N THR A 19 8.57 2.83 20.16
CA THR A 19 8.59 1.58 19.38
C THR A 19 9.43 0.50 20.04
N THR A 20 10.57 0.84 20.66
CA THR A 20 11.40 -0.14 21.39
C THR A 20 10.70 -0.67 22.64
N VAL A 21 10.03 0.21 23.41
CA VAL A 21 9.37 -0.19 24.67
C VAL A 21 8.10 -1.00 24.42
N LEU A 22 7.31 -0.63 23.40
CA LEU A 22 5.99 -1.23 23.17
C LEU A 22 5.95 -2.26 22.03
N GLY A 23 6.88 -2.17 21.07
CA GLY A 23 6.86 -2.94 19.83
C GLY A 23 6.91 -4.45 20.03
N ASP A 24 7.78 -4.90 20.92
CA ASP A 24 8.01 -6.33 21.17
C ASP A 24 7.08 -6.95 22.22
N LEU A 25 6.18 -6.16 22.81
CA LEU A 25 5.19 -6.67 23.75
C LEU A 25 4.29 -7.73 23.09
N PRO A 26 4.30 -8.99 23.59
CA PRO A 26 3.60 -10.10 22.95
C PRO A 26 2.11 -9.84 22.75
N ALA A 27 1.57 -10.35 21.63
CA ALA A 27 0.17 -10.18 21.28
C ALA A 27 -0.83 -10.90 22.22
N LEU A 28 -0.37 -11.95 22.94
CA LEU A 28 -1.20 -12.80 23.83
C LEU A 28 -1.60 -12.12 25.15
N LEU A 29 -1.02 -10.96 25.48
CA LEU A 29 -1.33 -10.18 26.69
C LEU A 29 -2.04 -8.86 26.33
N LEU A 30 -1.82 -7.81 27.12
CA LEU A 30 -2.30 -6.44 26.85
C LEU A 30 -1.50 -5.72 25.76
N GLY A 31 -0.55 -6.38 25.09
CA GLY A 31 0.36 -5.77 24.10
C GLY A 31 -0.35 -4.92 23.04
N PRO A 32 -1.38 -5.45 22.34
CA PRO A 32 -2.13 -4.66 21.36
C PRO A 32 -2.82 -3.43 21.97
N LYS A 33 -3.39 -3.55 23.18
CA LYS A 33 -4.00 -2.41 23.87
C LYS A 33 -2.97 -1.35 24.27
N LEU A 34 -1.81 -1.77 24.78
CA LEU A 34 -0.72 -0.88 25.16
C LEU A 34 -0.15 -0.14 23.94
N ARG A 35 0.03 -0.83 22.81
CA ARG A 35 0.44 -0.20 21.55
C ARG A 35 -0.62 0.77 21.03
N SER A 36 -1.91 0.38 21.08
CA SER A 36 -3.01 1.27 20.69
C SER A 36 -3.04 2.58 21.50
N LEU A 37 -2.68 2.54 22.78
CA LEU A 37 -2.60 3.73 23.63
C LEU A 37 -1.31 4.53 23.39
N GLY A 38 -0.16 3.86 23.33
CA GLY A 38 1.14 4.53 23.26
C GLY A 38 1.46 5.13 21.89
N TYR A 39 1.02 4.48 20.81
CA TYR A 39 1.33 4.93 19.44
C TYR A 39 0.59 6.22 19.06
N GLY A 40 -0.49 6.59 19.77
CA GLY A 40 -1.12 7.90 19.63
C GLY A 40 -0.18 9.09 19.85
N SER A 41 0.95 8.90 20.53
CA SER A 41 1.92 9.95 20.78
C SER A 41 2.95 10.18 19.66
N ILE A 42 3.07 9.26 18.69
CA ILE A 42 4.12 9.31 17.66
C ILE A 42 3.58 9.33 16.22
N PHE A 43 2.34 8.88 16.00
CA PHE A 43 1.71 8.88 14.66
C PHE A 43 1.14 10.25 14.30
N ALA A 44 1.08 10.55 12.99
CA ALA A 44 0.37 11.73 12.50
C ALA A 44 -1.11 11.69 12.88
N GLN A 45 -1.71 10.50 12.70
CA GLN A 45 -3.05 10.18 13.13
C GLN A 45 -3.16 8.68 13.39
N ILE A 46 -3.88 8.29 14.43
CA ILE A 46 -4.21 6.89 14.70
C ILE A 46 -5.63 6.79 15.25
N GLY A 47 -6.45 5.96 14.61
CA GLY A 47 -7.82 5.69 15.03
C GLY A 47 -7.91 4.73 16.21
N SER A 48 -9.13 4.41 16.61
CA SER A 48 -9.41 3.45 17.69
C SER A 48 -10.78 2.77 17.47
N PRO A 49 -10.93 1.46 17.73
CA PRO A 49 -9.88 0.54 18.15
C PRO A 49 -8.91 0.20 17.00
N ILE A 50 -7.67 -0.19 17.31
CA ILE A 50 -6.73 -0.74 16.33
C ILE A 50 -6.07 -1.99 16.88
N TYR A 51 -5.69 -2.90 15.98
CA TYR A 51 -4.92 -4.08 16.31
C TYR A 51 -3.59 -4.03 15.57
N ILE A 52 -2.51 -3.98 16.35
CA ILE A 52 -1.14 -4.12 15.84
C ILE A 52 -0.60 -5.40 16.45
N GLN A 53 0.19 -6.19 15.74
CA GLN A 53 0.91 -7.33 16.30
C GLN A 53 2.34 -6.90 16.70
N ASN A 54 3.00 -7.67 17.56
CA ASN A 54 4.42 -7.45 17.84
C ASN A 54 5.28 -7.70 16.60
N GLY A 55 6.41 -6.98 16.49
CA GLY A 55 7.31 -7.08 15.34
C GLY A 55 6.78 -6.40 14.07
N VAL A 56 5.96 -5.35 14.23
CA VAL A 56 5.62 -4.42 13.15
C VAL A 56 6.60 -3.25 13.21
N GLU A 57 7.16 -2.88 12.07
CA GLU A 57 8.13 -1.80 11.96
C GLU A 57 7.48 -0.56 11.37
N PHE A 58 7.54 0.55 12.10
CA PHE A 58 7.14 1.85 11.61
C PHE A 58 8.34 2.78 11.60
N ASN A 59 8.53 3.49 10.49
CA ASN A 59 9.60 4.45 10.31
C ASN A 59 9.03 5.76 9.79
N GLY A 60 9.25 6.86 10.53
CA GLY A 60 8.68 8.16 10.18
C GLY A 60 7.20 8.24 10.50
N THR A 61 6.81 7.88 11.73
CA THR A 61 5.40 7.77 12.14
C THR A 61 4.62 9.08 12.03
N SER A 62 5.31 10.23 12.10
CA SER A 62 4.71 11.56 11.87
C SER A 62 4.20 11.78 10.45
N CYS A 63 4.45 10.86 9.52
CA CYS A 63 3.97 10.84 8.15
C CYS A 63 3.01 9.67 7.88
N ILE A 64 2.59 8.96 8.93
CA ILE A 64 1.71 7.78 8.83
C ILE A 64 0.38 8.09 9.52
N GLU A 65 -0.71 7.91 8.78
CA GLU A 65 -2.08 8.05 9.25
C GLU A 65 -2.80 6.70 9.19
N ILE A 66 -3.39 6.30 10.31
CA ILE A 66 -4.09 5.02 10.45
C ILE A 66 -5.53 5.29 10.90
N GLY A 67 -6.49 4.75 10.16
CA GLY A 67 -7.92 4.79 10.49
C GLY A 67 -8.31 3.92 11.68
N SER A 68 -9.60 3.87 11.98
CA SER A 68 -10.17 3.03 13.04
C SER A 68 -10.49 1.63 12.52
N GLY A 69 -10.38 0.62 13.38
CA GLY A 69 -10.62 -0.78 13.06
C GLY A 69 -9.52 -1.44 12.22
N VAL A 70 -8.34 -0.82 12.12
CA VAL A 70 -7.23 -1.35 11.31
C VAL A 70 -6.53 -2.53 11.99
N TYR A 71 -6.16 -3.54 11.21
CA TYR A 71 -5.38 -4.71 11.63
C TYR A 71 -4.02 -4.72 10.93
N ILE A 72 -2.93 -4.80 11.71
CA ILE A 72 -1.55 -4.86 11.19
C ILE A 72 -0.84 -6.05 11.82
N PHE A 73 -0.51 -7.05 11.01
CA PHE A 73 0.09 -8.30 11.47
C PHE A 73 1.61 -8.26 11.50
N LYS A 74 2.22 -9.25 12.17
CA LYS A 74 3.66 -9.34 12.40
C LYS A 74 4.46 -9.25 11.09
N GLY A 75 5.58 -8.54 11.12
CA GLY A 75 6.53 -8.43 10.01
C GLY A 75 6.16 -7.35 8.99
N VAL A 76 5.03 -6.66 9.16
CA VAL A 76 4.71 -5.50 8.34
C VAL A 76 5.72 -4.40 8.58
N ARG A 77 6.19 -3.78 7.50
CA ARG A 77 7.06 -2.60 7.54
C ARG A 77 6.41 -1.45 6.79
N MET A 78 6.32 -0.30 7.45
CA MET A 78 5.89 0.96 6.86
C MET A 78 7.01 1.99 6.99
N ASP A 79 7.51 2.48 5.86
CA ASP A 79 8.60 3.45 5.81
C ASP A 79 8.17 4.72 5.09
N ALA A 80 7.90 5.76 5.86
CA ALA A 80 7.53 7.08 5.37
C ALA A 80 8.67 8.11 5.51
N ARG A 81 9.91 7.65 5.75
CA ARG A 81 11.08 8.54 5.90
C ARG A 81 11.51 9.13 4.55
N GLY A 82 12.44 10.09 4.61
CA GLY A 82 13.17 10.58 3.44
C GLY A 82 12.65 11.90 2.85
N HIS A 83 11.39 12.29 3.11
CA HIS A 83 10.86 13.58 2.67
C HIS A 83 9.66 14.04 3.54
N LYS A 84 9.54 15.35 3.79
CA LYS A 84 8.47 15.92 4.64
C LYS A 84 7.04 15.72 4.11
N ASN A 85 6.91 15.56 2.79
CA ASN A 85 5.63 15.36 2.13
C ASN A 85 5.30 13.87 1.94
N ASN A 86 6.19 12.96 2.35
CA ASN A 86 5.85 11.55 2.30
C ASN A 86 4.64 11.30 3.19
N LYS A 87 3.75 10.43 2.72
CA LYS A 87 2.54 10.10 3.46
C LYS A 87 2.12 8.66 3.19
N ILE A 88 1.90 7.90 4.27
CA ILE A 88 1.22 6.61 4.21
C ILE A 88 -0.12 6.77 4.91
N HIS A 89 -1.21 6.49 4.22
CA HIS A 89 -2.56 6.56 4.76
C HIS A 89 -3.25 5.20 4.66
N LEU A 90 -3.77 4.72 5.79
CA LEU A 90 -4.66 3.57 5.87
C LEU A 90 -6.05 4.03 6.31
N GLY A 91 -7.05 3.74 5.49
CA GLY A 91 -8.46 3.99 5.79
C GLY A 91 -8.97 3.11 6.93
N ASN A 92 -10.25 3.30 7.28
CA ASN A 92 -10.87 2.50 8.33
C ASN A 92 -10.97 1.03 7.91
N ARG A 93 -10.81 0.12 8.88
CA ARG A 93 -11.01 -1.33 8.68
C ARG A 93 -10.09 -1.96 7.62
N VAL A 94 -9.00 -1.30 7.26
CA VAL A 94 -7.93 -1.89 6.45
C VAL A 94 -7.26 -3.02 7.23
N ALA A 95 -6.95 -4.12 6.54
CA ALA A 95 -6.22 -5.24 7.10
C ALA A 95 -4.93 -5.49 6.30
N ILE A 96 -3.79 -5.40 6.98
CA ILE A 96 -2.46 -5.60 6.43
C ILE A 96 -1.85 -6.86 7.05
N GLU A 97 -1.76 -7.91 6.24
CA GLU A 97 -1.23 -9.20 6.66
C GLU A 97 0.29 -9.23 6.77
N ARG A 98 0.81 -10.38 7.23
CA ARG A 98 2.22 -10.55 7.60
C ARG A 98 3.19 -10.22 6.47
N ASN A 99 4.33 -9.63 6.84
CA ASN A 99 5.44 -9.34 5.94
C ASN A 99 5.07 -8.47 4.73
N VAL A 100 4.10 -7.57 4.87
CA VAL A 100 3.81 -6.57 3.84
C VAL A 100 4.78 -5.40 4.00
N ASP A 101 5.40 -5.01 2.90
CA ASP A 101 6.29 -3.85 2.83
C ASP A 101 5.56 -2.68 2.14
N ILE A 102 5.53 -1.52 2.79
CA ILE A 102 4.95 -0.27 2.27
C ILE A 102 5.96 0.85 2.43
N GLY A 103 6.46 1.41 1.32
CA GLY A 103 7.59 2.34 1.34
C GLY A 103 7.41 3.56 0.45
N CYS A 104 7.41 4.74 1.06
CA CYS A 104 7.59 6.00 0.35
C CYS A 104 9.09 6.28 0.14
N LEU A 105 9.46 6.87 -0.99
CA LEU A 105 10.86 7.26 -1.24
C LEU A 105 11.05 8.78 -1.21
N LYS A 106 10.40 9.52 -2.10
CA LYS A 106 10.68 10.96 -2.28
C LYS A 106 9.46 11.70 -2.77
N ASP A 107 8.82 12.43 -1.86
CA ASP A 107 7.60 13.20 -2.15
C ASP A 107 6.48 12.28 -2.67
N THR A 108 6.24 11.20 -1.92
CA THR A 108 5.38 10.09 -2.32
C THR A 108 4.23 9.89 -1.34
N CYS A 109 3.02 9.78 -1.86
CA CYS A 109 1.83 9.43 -1.11
C CYS A 109 1.36 8.00 -1.46
N ILE A 110 1.28 7.14 -0.46
CA ILE A 110 0.64 5.81 -0.57
C ILE A 110 -0.67 5.86 0.23
N HIS A 111 -1.77 5.58 -0.43
CA HIS A 111 -3.11 5.63 0.15
C HIS A 111 -3.82 4.29 -0.07
N ILE A 112 -4.30 3.68 1.01
CA ILE A 112 -5.09 2.45 1.00
C ILE A 112 -6.40 2.75 1.71
N ASP A 113 -7.52 2.77 0.97
CA ASP A 113 -8.82 3.21 1.48
C ASP A 113 -9.58 2.08 2.19
N GLU A 114 -10.76 2.42 2.73
CA GLU A 114 -11.49 1.61 3.72
C GLU A 114 -11.82 0.18 3.26
N ASP A 115 -11.87 -0.73 4.24
CA ASP A 115 -12.25 -2.13 4.05
C ASP A 115 -11.40 -2.87 3.00
N THR A 116 -10.19 -2.38 2.70
CA THR A 116 -9.25 -3.06 1.80
C THR A 116 -8.38 -4.05 2.56
N PHE A 117 -8.21 -5.23 1.96
CA PHE A 117 -7.41 -6.32 2.48
C PHE A 117 -6.13 -6.50 1.65
N ILE A 118 -4.99 -6.46 2.33
CA ILE A 118 -3.66 -6.72 1.77
C ILE A 118 -3.13 -8.02 2.38
N ALA A 119 -2.98 -9.05 1.55
CA ALA A 119 -2.55 -10.38 1.95
C ALA A 119 -1.02 -10.47 2.20
N PRO A 120 -0.50 -11.59 2.74
CA PRO A 120 0.91 -11.69 3.13
C PRO A 120 1.91 -11.46 2.00
N ASN A 121 3.07 -10.92 2.34
CA ASN A 121 4.21 -10.74 1.44
C ASN A 121 3.90 -9.86 0.21
N VAL A 122 2.95 -8.94 0.32
CA VAL A 122 2.71 -7.91 -0.71
C VAL A 122 3.73 -6.78 -0.54
N CYS A 123 4.22 -6.24 -1.64
CA CYS A 123 5.15 -5.11 -1.66
C CYS A 123 4.51 -3.92 -2.40
N ILE A 124 4.45 -2.76 -1.74
CA ILE A 124 3.86 -1.51 -2.25
C ILE A 124 4.92 -0.42 -2.14
N GLU A 125 5.64 -0.18 -3.23
CA GLU A 125 6.82 0.68 -3.21
C GLU A 125 6.95 1.53 -4.46
N GLY A 126 7.68 2.63 -4.34
CA GLY A 126 8.09 3.46 -5.47
C GLY A 126 8.11 4.95 -5.12
N PRO A 127 8.84 5.77 -5.87
CA PRO A 127 8.79 7.22 -5.76
C PRO A 127 7.52 7.87 -6.32
N GLY A 128 6.67 7.15 -7.06
CA GLY A 128 5.37 7.64 -7.54
C GLY A 128 4.23 7.33 -6.58
N ASP A 129 3.16 8.15 -6.62
CA ASP A 129 2.00 7.96 -5.75
C ASP A 129 1.26 6.66 -6.05
N ILE A 130 0.77 6.00 -5.01
CA ILE A 130 -0.05 4.77 -5.12
C ILE A 130 -1.37 5.01 -4.41
N LYS A 131 -2.48 4.79 -5.11
CA LYS A 131 -3.83 4.86 -4.55
C LYS A 131 -4.53 3.52 -4.74
N ILE A 132 -4.95 2.91 -3.64
CA ILE A 132 -5.79 1.71 -3.62
C ILE A 132 -7.12 2.11 -3.00
N GLY A 133 -8.20 1.92 -3.75
CA GLY A 133 -9.55 2.29 -3.36
C GLY A 133 -10.13 1.36 -2.30
N LYS A 134 -11.45 1.46 -2.14
CA LYS A 134 -12.19 0.77 -1.09
C LYS A 134 -12.49 -0.67 -1.45
N HIS A 135 -12.68 -1.52 -0.45
CA HIS A 135 -13.15 -2.91 -0.62
C HIS A 135 -12.27 -3.74 -1.57
N CYS A 136 -10.99 -3.39 -1.72
CA CYS A 136 -10.09 -4.12 -2.59
C CYS A 136 -9.56 -5.37 -1.88
N MET A 137 -9.24 -6.40 -2.66
CA MET A 137 -8.54 -7.59 -2.19
C MET A 137 -7.25 -7.77 -2.98
N ILE A 138 -6.10 -7.62 -2.31
CA ILE A 138 -4.79 -7.82 -2.92
C ILE A 138 -4.21 -9.12 -2.38
N ALA A 139 -4.17 -10.17 -3.18
CA ALA A 139 -3.71 -11.48 -2.76
C ALA A 139 -2.18 -11.56 -2.62
N ALA A 140 -1.74 -12.60 -1.91
CA ALA A 140 -0.38 -12.72 -1.41
C ALA A 140 0.66 -12.68 -2.53
N HIS A 141 1.88 -12.25 -2.19
CA HIS A 141 3.03 -12.15 -3.10
C HIS A 141 2.83 -11.22 -4.30
N SER A 142 1.84 -10.32 -4.26
CA SER A 142 1.67 -9.30 -5.29
C SER A 142 2.62 -8.11 -5.08
N GLY A 143 3.03 -7.47 -6.16
CA GLY A 143 3.89 -6.28 -6.15
C GLY A 143 3.24 -5.10 -6.86
N ILE A 144 3.28 -3.92 -6.25
CA ILE A 144 2.74 -2.67 -6.80
C ILE A 144 3.89 -1.66 -6.82
N TYR A 145 4.41 -1.38 -8.02
CA TYR A 145 5.64 -0.62 -8.22
C TYR A 145 5.40 0.66 -9.02
N ALA A 146 5.25 1.80 -8.35
CA ALA A 146 5.01 3.11 -8.97
C ALA A 146 6.30 3.78 -9.48
N ASN A 147 7.14 2.99 -10.14
CA ASN A 147 8.32 3.45 -10.87
C ASN A 147 8.83 2.39 -11.84
N ASN A 148 9.69 2.85 -12.74
CA ASN A 148 10.57 2.03 -13.54
C ASN A 148 11.87 2.80 -13.78
N HIS A 149 13.00 2.12 -13.89
CA HIS A 149 14.26 2.76 -14.27
C HIS A 149 14.20 3.24 -15.72
N ASN A 150 14.80 4.40 -15.99
CA ASN A 150 15.03 4.82 -17.37
C ASN A 150 16.20 4.00 -17.95
N PHE A 151 16.04 3.55 -19.19
CA PHE A 151 17.03 2.72 -19.88
C PHE A 151 17.17 3.09 -21.37
N ALA A 152 16.70 4.29 -21.74
CA ALA A 152 16.64 4.71 -23.14
C ALA A 152 18.03 5.07 -23.71
N ASP A 153 18.95 5.55 -22.87
CA ASP A 153 20.32 5.85 -23.29
C ASP A 153 21.22 4.62 -23.08
N PRO A 154 21.74 3.98 -24.13
CA PRO A 154 22.64 2.84 -23.98
C PRO A 154 24.05 3.24 -23.48
N MET A 155 24.40 4.53 -23.47
CA MET A 155 25.73 5.01 -23.09
C MET A 155 25.85 5.40 -21.61
N GLU A 156 24.73 5.63 -20.93
CA GLU A 156 24.70 5.90 -19.50
C GLU A 156 24.28 4.65 -18.72
N LEU A 157 24.91 4.37 -17.57
CA LEU A 157 24.46 3.26 -16.73
C LEU A 157 23.03 3.50 -16.24
N ILE A 158 22.16 2.49 -16.32
CA ILE A 158 20.74 2.55 -15.92
C ILE A 158 20.52 3.27 -14.58
N LYS A 159 21.39 3.02 -13.58
CA LYS A 159 21.29 3.61 -12.24
C LYS A 159 21.42 5.15 -12.21
N TYR A 160 21.96 5.77 -13.26
CA TYR A 160 22.16 7.22 -13.37
C TYR A 160 21.14 7.91 -14.28
N GLN A 161 20.40 7.14 -15.10
CA GLN A 161 19.39 7.68 -16.02
C GLN A 161 18.10 8.14 -15.33
N GLY A 162 17.96 7.91 -14.01
CA GLY A 162 16.78 8.24 -13.22
C GLY A 162 15.66 7.21 -13.34
N VAL A 163 14.46 7.62 -12.91
CA VAL A 163 13.27 6.75 -12.81
C VAL A 163 12.01 7.49 -13.23
N THR A 164 11.05 6.73 -13.74
CA THR A 164 9.64 7.15 -13.88
C THR A 164 8.94 7.09 -12.52
N ARG A 165 7.84 7.84 -12.39
CA ARG A 165 7.02 7.99 -11.17
C ARG A 165 5.63 8.51 -11.52
N LYS A 166 5.00 7.88 -12.51
CA LYS A 166 3.67 8.28 -13.01
C LYS A 166 2.57 8.01 -11.99
N GLY A 167 2.80 7.05 -11.09
CA GLY A 167 1.87 6.64 -10.07
C GLY A 167 0.96 5.50 -10.51
N ILE A 168 0.24 4.91 -9.56
CA ILE A 168 -0.69 3.79 -9.79
C ILE A 168 -2.02 4.10 -9.10
N VAL A 169 -3.12 3.80 -9.80
CA VAL A 169 -4.47 3.86 -9.24
C VAL A 169 -5.13 2.49 -9.36
N ILE A 170 -5.57 1.93 -8.25
CA ILE A 170 -6.45 0.78 -8.18
C ILE A 170 -7.77 1.31 -7.61
N GLU A 171 -8.83 1.35 -8.42
CA GLU A 171 -10.13 1.83 -7.99
C GLU A 171 -10.86 0.81 -7.10
N ASP A 172 -12.02 1.18 -6.58
CA ASP A 172 -12.80 0.38 -5.62
C ASP A 172 -13.14 -1.04 -6.12
N ASP A 173 -13.36 -1.97 -5.19
CA ASP A 173 -13.86 -3.34 -5.45
C ASP A 173 -12.96 -4.15 -6.41
N CYS A 174 -11.67 -3.83 -6.50
CA CYS A 174 -10.74 -4.59 -7.33
C CYS A 174 -10.22 -5.83 -6.59
N TRP A 175 -10.08 -6.94 -7.32
CA TRP A 175 -9.42 -8.14 -6.83
C TRP A 175 -8.18 -8.45 -7.66
N LEU A 176 -7.01 -8.45 -7.01
CA LEU A 176 -5.76 -8.90 -7.59
C LEU A 176 -5.44 -10.31 -7.07
N GLY A 177 -5.36 -11.28 -7.97
CA GLY A 177 -4.98 -12.65 -7.68
C GLY A 177 -3.53 -12.77 -7.17
N HIS A 178 -3.17 -13.95 -6.66
CA HIS A 178 -1.84 -14.20 -6.09
C HIS A 178 -0.73 -13.88 -7.08
N GLY A 179 0.34 -13.22 -6.63
CA GLY A 179 1.53 -12.97 -7.46
C GLY A 179 1.32 -11.97 -8.61
N VAL A 180 0.34 -11.07 -8.52
CA VAL A 180 0.13 -10.03 -9.53
C VAL A 180 1.20 -8.95 -9.41
N THR A 181 1.72 -8.47 -10.54
CA THR A 181 2.61 -7.30 -10.58
C THR A 181 1.92 -6.14 -11.29
N VAL A 182 1.84 -4.97 -10.65
CA VAL A 182 1.32 -3.73 -11.26
C VAL A 182 2.47 -2.76 -11.48
N LEU A 183 2.60 -2.26 -12.71
CA LEU A 183 3.68 -1.35 -13.11
C LEU A 183 3.24 0.11 -13.16
N ASP A 184 4.23 1.00 -13.11
CA ASP A 184 4.04 2.46 -13.10
C ASP A 184 3.14 3.00 -14.23
N GLY A 185 2.26 3.93 -13.87
CA GLY A 185 1.38 4.63 -14.79
C GLY A 185 0.09 3.89 -15.13
N VAL A 186 -0.27 2.84 -14.38
CA VAL A 186 -1.46 2.03 -14.60
C VAL A 186 -2.62 2.48 -13.72
N THR A 187 -3.81 2.55 -14.32
CA THR A 187 -5.11 2.58 -13.64
C THR A 187 -5.85 1.25 -13.80
N ILE A 188 -6.19 0.59 -12.69
CA ILE A 188 -7.08 -0.58 -12.65
C ILE A 188 -8.47 -0.10 -12.26
N GLY A 189 -9.39 -0.12 -13.21
CA GLY A 189 -10.74 0.41 -13.05
C GLY A 189 -11.62 -0.43 -12.11
N LYS A 190 -12.61 0.24 -11.51
CA LYS A 190 -13.48 -0.27 -10.45
C LYS A 190 -14.02 -1.65 -10.75
N GLY A 191 -14.02 -2.53 -9.74
CA GLY A 191 -14.59 -3.85 -9.88
C GLY A 191 -13.79 -4.75 -10.83
N SER A 192 -12.54 -4.46 -11.14
CA SER A 192 -11.77 -5.34 -12.02
C SER A 192 -11.17 -6.53 -11.27
N VAL A 193 -11.05 -7.65 -11.97
CA VAL A 193 -10.39 -8.86 -11.47
C VAL A 193 -9.14 -9.10 -12.29
N ILE A 194 -8.00 -9.17 -11.61
CA ILE A 194 -6.71 -9.51 -12.22
C ILE A 194 -6.36 -10.95 -11.83
N GLY A 195 -6.19 -11.82 -12.83
CA GLY A 195 -5.83 -13.21 -12.61
C GLY A 195 -4.46 -13.36 -11.96
N ALA A 196 -4.27 -14.46 -11.22
CA ALA A 196 -3.01 -14.77 -10.56
C ALA A 196 -1.82 -14.77 -11.54
N GLY A 197 -0.67 -14.27 -11.08
CA GLY A 197 0.57 -14.20 -11.84
C GLY A 197 0.58 -13.19 -12.99
N ALA A 198 -0.45 -12.34 -13.14
CA ALA A 198 -0.51 -11.39 -14.24
C ALA A 198 0.43 -10.19 -14.04
N VAL A 199 0.93 -9.62 -15.13
CA VAL A 199 1.71 -8.38 -15.14
C VAL A 199 0.90 -7.28 -15.80
N VAL A 200 0.39 -6.35 -15.00
CA VAL A 200 -0.42 -5.22 -15.45
C VAL A 200 0.49 -4.06 -15.84
N ASN A 201 0.59 -3.81 -17.14
CA ASN A 201 1.46 -2.77 -17.71
C ASN A 201 0.70 -1.73 -18.57
N LYS A 202 -0.63 -1.80 -18.56
CA LYS A 202 -1.56 -0.88 -19.22
C LYS A 202 -2.83 -0.81 -18.38
N ASP A 203 -3.58 0.27 -18.55
CA ASP A 203 -4.86 0.46 -17.87
C ASP A 203 -5.82 -0.70 -18.13
N ILE A 204 -6.59 -1.05 -17.09
CA ILE A 204 -7.63 -2.06 -17.13
C ILE A 204 -8.97 -1.35 -16.97
N PRO A 205 -9.87 -1.40 -17.98
CA PRO A 205 -11.18 -0.75 -17.88
C PRO A 205 -12.01 -1.31 -16.71
N PRO A 206 -12.92 -0.51 -16.11
CA PRO A 206 -13.79 -0.97 -15.05
C PRO A 206 -14.55 -2.26 -15.38
N PHE A 207 -14.77 -3.07 -14.34
CA PHE A 207 -15.48 -4.33 -14.38
C PHE A 207 -14.85 -5.35 -15.34
N SER A 208 -13.55 -5.25 -15.62
CA SER A 208 -12.87 -6.20 -16.50
C SER A 208 -12.33 -7.41 -15.74
N VAL A 209 -12.20 -8.53 -16.44
CA VAL A 209 -11.34 -9.63 -16.01
C VAL A 209 -10.13 -9.65 -16.93
N ALA A 210 -8.93 -9.47 -16.36
CA ALA A 210 -7.67 -9.44 -17.11
C ALA A 210 -6.70 -10.49 -16.61
N VAL A 211 -5.98 -11.16 -17.51
CA VAL A 211 -5.04 -12.25 -17.17
C VAL A 211 -3.78 -12.19 -18.05
N GLY A 212 -2.70 -12.84 -17.61
CA GLY A 212 -1.51 -13.08 -18.42
C GLY A 212 -0.37 -12.08 -18.25
N ILE A 213 0.71 -12.33 -18.99
CA ILE A 213 1.93 -11.50 -19.01
C ILE A 213 2.21 -11.13 -20.48
N PRO A 214 1.99 -9.87 -20.89
CA PRO A 214 1.30 -8.82 -20.15
C PRO A 214 -0.21 -9.09 -19.99
N ALA A 215 -0.83 -8.50 -18.98
CA ALA A 215 -2.25 -8.67 -18.70
C ALA A 215 -3.12 -8.18 -19.87
N ARG A 216 -4.12 -8.98 -20.24
CA ARG A 216 -5.10 -8.66 -21.28
C ARG A 216 -6.51 -8.92 -20.77
N VAL A 217 -7.43 -8.01 -21.08
CA VAL A 217 -8.85 -8.17 -20.79
C VAL A 217 -9.39 -9.35 -21.58
N VAL A 218 -9.95 -10.34 -20.90
CA VAL A 218 -10.54 -11.55 -21.50
C VAL A 218 -12.06 -11.56 -21.45
N LYS A 219 -12.66 -10.83 -20.50
CA LYS A 219 -14.11 -10.61 -20.44
C LYS A 219 -14.46 -9.38 -19.61
N ASN A 220 -15.67 -8.87 -19.80
CA ASN A 220 -16.30 -7.93 -18.87
C ASN A 220 -17.14 -8.71 -17.84
N ARG A 221 -17.15 -8.29 -16.57
CA ARG A 221 -17.93 -8.88 -15.46
C ARG A 221 -19.42 -8.54 -15.57
N ILE A 222 -19.77 -7.41 -16.18
CA ILE A 222 -21.17 -7.04 -16.44
C ILE A 222 -21.64 -7.90 -17.62
N SER A 223 -22.45 -8.91 -17.33
CA SER A 223 -23.18 -9.65 -18.35
C SER A 223 -24.32 -8.80 -18.93
N LYS A 224 -24.82 -9.16 -20.12
CA LYS A 224 -26.01 -8.52 -20.71
C LYS A 224 -27.26 -8.65 -19.83
N ASP A 225 -27.31 -9.64 -18.94
CA ASP A 225 -28.48 -9.91 -18.09
C ASP A 225 -28.52 -8.99 -16.86
N LEU A 226 -27.37 -8.56 -16.34
CA LEU A 226 -27.30 -7.60 -15.23
C LEU A 226 -27.80 -6.20 -15.63
N ALA A 227 -27.64 -5.82 -16.90
CA ALA A 227 -28.16 -4.56 -17.43
C ALA A 227 -29.71 -4.50 -17.44
N LYS A 228 -30.38 -5.64 -17.64
CA LYS A 228 -31.85 -5.71 -17.64
C LYS A 228 -32.45 -5.53 -16.24
N VAL A 229 -31.78 -6.06 -15.22
CA VAL A 229 -32.24 -5.97 -13.81
C VAL A 229 -32.15 -4.53 -13.28
N GLN A 230 -31.27 -3.68 -13.83
CA GLN A 230 -31.19 -2.26 -13.47
C GLN A 230 -32.22 -1.37 -14.18
N THR A 231 -32.76 -1.80 -15.33
CA THR A 231 -33.85 -1.05 -16.02
C THR A 231 -35.25 -1.39 -15.51
N GLU A 232 -35.39 -2.43 -14.68
CA GLU A 232 -36.66 -2.91 -14.13
C GLU A 232 -36.87 -2.55 -12.64
N LYS A 233 -36.00 -1.70 -12.06
CA LYS A 233 -36.15 -1.09 -10.74
C LYS A 233 -36.24 0.42 -10.86
#